data_AF-A0A0W0G739-F1
#
_entry.id   AF-A0A0W0G739-F1
#
_cell.length_a   1.000
_cell.length_b   1.000
_cell.length_c   1.000
_cell.angle_alpha   90.00
_cell.angle_beta   90.00
_cell.angle_gamma   90.00
#
_symmetry.space_group_name_H-M   'P 1'
#
loop_
_entity.id
_entity.type
_entity.pdbx_description
1 polymer ?
#
loop_
_entity_poly.entity_id
_entity_poly.type
_entity_poly.pdbx_seq_one_letter_code
_entity_poly.pdbx_strand_id
1 'polypeptide(L)'
;MAKSWEDIAAEKRASQSASIPQEWLLGPDKLPPTHVLDVTHIPAQCGLFTPLELEITTSPVETLLSNLSEGKWSSVEVTTAFCKRAAVAHQLVNCLTEIFFHEALKRAAELDEYYKRTGKTVGPLHGLPISFKDQINVKGVETTMGASYYLCSLTMKLTRRVCNRIRLSSW
;
A
#
# COMPACT_ATOMS: atom_id res chain seq x y z
N MET A 1 6.88 -34.25 -6.12
CA MET A 1 7.69 -33.90 -4.93
C MET A 1 7.09 -32.66 -4.31
N ALA A 2 7.11 -32.53 -2.97
CA ALA A 2 6.73 -31.28 -2.32
C ALA A 2 7.75 -30.19 -2.70
N LYS A 3 7.29 -28.94 -2.92
CA LYS A 3 8.18 -27.80 -3.19
C LYS A 3 9.09 -27.55 -1.99
N SER A 4 10.33 -27.13 -2.24
CA SER A 4 11.22 -26.66 -1.18
C SER A 4 10.73 -25.31 -0.63
N TRP A 5 11.18 -24.91 0.57
CA TRP A 5 10.81 -23.60 1.11
C TRP A 5 11.44 -22.46 0.29
N GLU A 6 12.59 -22.73 -0.34
CA GLU A 6 13.28 -21.83 -1.26
C GLU A 6 12.43 -21.57 -2.50
N ASP A 7 11.85 -22.61 -3.10
CA ASP A 7 10.94 -22.49 -4.25
C ASP A 7 9.70 -21.69 -3.89
N ILE A 8 9.09 -21.98 -2.74
CA ILE A 8 7.89 -21.27 -2.26
C ILE A 8 8.20 -19.79 -2.01
N ALA A 9 9.35 -19.49 -1.39
CA ALA A 9 9.76 -18.11 -1.15
C ALA A 9 10.10 -17.37 -2.46
N ALA A 10 10.70 -18.06 -3.45
CA ALA A 10 10.99 -17.49 -4.76
C ALA A 10 9.70 -17.16 -5.53
N GLU A 11 8.72 -18.05 -5.52
CA GLU A 11 7.40 -17.80 -6.11
C GLU A 11 6.69 -16.63 -5.44
N LYS A 12 6.77 -16.51 -4.11
CA LYS A 12 6.19 -15.38 -3.38
C LYS A 12 6.82 -14.05 -3.78
N ARG A 13 8.15 -13.98 -3.83
CA ARG A 13 8.88 -12.77 -4.28
C ARG A 13 8.51 -12.42 -5.73
N ALA A 14 8.43 -13.41 -6.61
CA ALA A 14 8.01 -13.19 -7.99
C ALA A 14 6.59 -12.64 -8.08
N SER A 15 5.65 -13.17 -7.27
CA SER A 15 4.29 -12.64 -7.17
C SER A 15 4.25 -11.21 -6.64
N GLN A 16 5.04 -10.88 -5.62
CA GLN A 16 5.12 -9.51 -5.07
C GLN A 16 5.63 -8.53 -6.13
N SER A 17 6.71 -8.88 -6.83
CA SER A 17 7.26 -8.06 -7.91
C SER A 17 6.26 -7.89 -9.05
N ALA A 18 5.52 -8.94 -9.41
CA ALA A 18 4.49 -8.88 -10.45
C ALA A 18 3.27 -8.04 -10.06
N SER A 19 2.99 -7.86 -8.77
CA SER A 19 1.90 -7.00 -8.28
C SER A 19 2.21 -5.49 -8.38
N ILE A 20 3.45 -5.10 -8.68
CA ILE A 20 3.83 -3.70 -8.86
C ILE A 20 3.58 -3.29 -10.31
N PRO A 21 2.77 -2.25 -10.57
CA PRO A 21 2.59 -1.71 -11.91
C PRO A 21 3.91 -1.31 -12.56
N GLN A 22 4.06 -1.58 -13.86
CA GLN A 22 5.30 -1.34 -14.61
C GLN A 22 5.70 0.14 -14.59
N GLU A 23 4.72 1.04 -14.64
CA GLU A 23 4.90 2.48 -14.56
C GLU A 23 5.43 2.98 -13.20
N TRP A 24 5.42 2.14 -12.16
CA TRP A 24 5.94 2.48 -10.83
C TRP A 24 7.29 1.82 -10.54
N LEU A 25 7.86 1.11 -11.51
CA LEU A 25 9.18 0.51 -11.39
C LEU A 25 10.27 1.58 -11.57
N LEU A 26 11.29 1.50 -10.71
CA LEU A 26 12.49 2.30 -10.84
C LEU A 26 13.34 1.78 -12.00
N GLY A 27 13.87 2.71 -12.79
CA GLY A 27 14.91 2.38 -13.77
C GLY A 27 16.17 1.84 -13.06
N PRO A 28 16.96 0.95 -13.71
CA PRO A 28 18.20 0.44 -13.12
C PRO A 28 19.20 1.54 -12.73
N ASP A 29 19.16 2.69 -13.41
CA ASP A 29 19.96 3.87 -13.11
C ASP A 29 19.54 4.62 -11.83
N LYS A 30 18.33 4.35 -11.32
CA LYS A 30 17.77 4.95 -10.10
C LYS A 30 17.95 4.06 -8.87
N LEU A 31 18.39 2.82 -9.04
CA LEU A 31 18.65 1.93 -7.92
C LEU A 31 20.00 2.28 -7.28
N PRO A 32 20.04 2.56 -5.97
CA PRO A 32 21.28 2.89 -5.31
C PRO A 32 22.18 1.65 -5.20
N PRO A 33 23.50 1.84 -5.15
CA PRO A 33 24.43 0.76 -4.81
C PRO A 33 24.11 0.13 -3.44
N THR A 34 24.46 -1.14 -3.25
CA THR A 34 24.16 -1.90 -2.02
C THR A 34 24.77 -1.36 -0.73
N HIS A 35 25.77 -0.47 -0.82
CA HIS A 35 26.39 0.17 0.35
C HIS A 35 25.68 1.45 0.81
N VAL A 36 24.74 1.97 0.03
CA VAL A 36 23.95 3.15 0.40
C VAL A 36 22.88 2.72 1.39
N LEU A 37 22.95 3.25 2.61
CA LEU A 37 22.02 2.91 3.70
C LEU A 37 20.81 3.85 3.76
N ASP A 38 20.97 5.09 3.30
CA ASP A 38 19.90 6.08 3.30
C ASP A 38 19.35 6.27 1.88
N VAL A 39 18.09 5.86 1.71
CA VAL A 39 17.33 5.93 0.46
C VAL A 39 16.12 6.86 0.57
N THR A 40 16.02 7.64 1.65
CA THR A 40 14.85 8.49 1.95
C THR A 40 14.64 9.61 0.93
N HIS A 41 15.71 10.05 0.25
CA HIS A 41 15.69 11.09 -0.77
C HIS A 41 15.23 10.60 -2.16
N ILE A 42 15.30 9.29 -2.41
CA ILE A 42 15.05 8.71 -3.74
C ILE A 42 13.64 9.01 -4.27
N PRO A 43 12.55 8.91 -3.47
CA PRO A 43 11.21 9.26 -3.97
C PRO A 43 11.14 10.67 -4.58
N ALA A 44 11.84 11.66 -4.02
CA ALA A 44 11.85 13.02 -4.54
C ALA A 44 12.70 13.20 -5.82
N GLN A 45 13.66 12.29 -6.07
CA GLN A 45 14.66 12.44 -7.15
C GLN A 45 14.47 11.44 -8.30
N CYS A 46 13.69 10.38 -8.09
CA CYS A 46 13.52 9.31 -9.07
C CYS A 46 12.74 9.73 -10.33
N GLY A 47 12.03 10.87 -10.29
CA GLY A 47 11.26 11.39 -11.43
C GLY A 47 9.89 10.72 -11.65
N LEU A 48 9.47 9.80 -10.77
CA LEU A 48 8.18 9.10 -10.89
C LEU A 48 6.99 9.86 -10.29
N PHE A 49 7.24 10.88 -9.47
CA PHE A 49 6.19 11.57 -8.72
C PHE A 49 5.94 12.96 -9.29
N THR A 50 4.67 13.32 -9.36
CA THR A 50 4.24 14.71 -9.59
C THR A 50 4.48 15.56 -8.33
N PRO A 51 4.52 16.89 -8.44
CA PRO A 51 4.63 17.77 -7.28
C PRO A 51 3.54 17.51 -6.23
N LEU A 52 2.30 17.27 -6.66
CA LEU A 52 1.17 16.98 -5.77
C LEU A 52 1.35 15.64 -5.04
N GLU A 53 1.81 14.59 -5.72
CA GLU A 53 2.04 13.30 -5.06
C GLU A 53 3.17 13.38 -4.02
N LEU A 54 4.20 14.19 -4.27
CA LEU A 54 5.25 14.48 -3.29
C LEU A 54 4.69 15.25 -2.09
N GLU A 55 3.85 16.25 -2.33
CA GLU A 55 3.17 17.02 -1.28
C GLU A 55 2.30 16.11 -0.41
N ILE A 56 1.42 15.30 -1.02
CA ILE A 56 0.55 14.36 -0.32
C ILE A 56 1.38 13.42 0.58
N THR A 57 2.42 12.81 0.03
CA THR A 57 3.20 11.77 0.74
C THR A 57 4.19 12.31 1.77
N THR A 58 4.35 13.64 1.85
CA THR A 58 5.17 14.34 2.84
C THR A 58 4.33 15.15 3.83
N SER A 59 3.01 15.22 3.60
CA SER A 59 2.07 15.93 4.47
C SER A 59 1.81 15.19 5.78
N PRO A 60 1.62 15.92 6.90
CA PRO A 60 1.12 15.35 8.15
C PRO A 60 -0.28 14.73 7.98
N VAL A 61 -0.62 13.79 8.87
CA VAL A 61 -1.91 13.08 8.81
C VAL A 61 -3.11 14.03 9.00
N GLU A 62 -2.94 15.08 9.80
CA GLU A 62 -3.97 16.10 10.04
C GLU A 62 -4.30 16.86 8.75
N THR A 63 -3.29 17.20 7.96
CA THR A 63 -3.44 17.84 6.65
C THR A 63 -4.12 16.91 5.65
N LEU A 64 -3.72 15.64 5.62
CA LEU A 64 -4.35 14.63 4.77
C LEU A 64 -5.84 14.48 5.09
N LEU A 65 -6.19 14.33 6.36
CA LEU A 65 -7.57 14.17 6.80
C LEU A 65 -8.43 15.40 6.54
N SER A 66 -7.90 16.60 6.78
CA SER A 66 -8.59 17.86 6.44
C SER A 66 -8.87 17.95 4.95
N ASN A 67 -7.84 17.79 4.10
CA ASN A 67 -8.00 17.87 2.64
C ASN A 67 -8.94 16.81 2.07
N LEU A 68 -8.91 15.58 2.58
CA LEU A 68 -9.85 14.52 2.21
C LEU A 68 -11.28 14.85 2.65
N SER A 69 -11.47 15.33 3.88
CA SER A 69 -12.81 15.64 4.41
C SER A 69 -13.48 16.83 3.72
N GLU A 70 -12.67 17.79 3.28
CA GLU A 70 -13.09 18.98 2.53
C GLU A 70 -13.22 18.72 1.02
N GLY A 71 -12.84 17.52 0.54
CA GLY A 71 -12.86 17.18 -0.87
C GLY A 71 -11.86 17.95 -1.73
N LYS A 72 -10.84 18.57 -1.11
CA LYS A 72 -9.73 19.24 -1.80
C LYS A 72 -8.84 18.23 -2.53
N TRP A 73 -8.63 17.08 -1.90
CA TRP A 73 -7.99 15.92 -2.50
C TRP A 73 -8.98 14.75 -2.50
N SER A 74 -8.99 14.00 -3.58
CA SER A 74 -9.76 12.75 -3.67
C SER A 74 -9.02 11.61 -2.97
N SER A 75 -9.78 10.61 -2.51
CA SER A 75 -9.25 9.37 -1.95
C SER A 75 -8.37 8.65 -2.97
N VAL A 76 -8.74 8.65 -4.26
CA VAL A 76 -7.95 8.03 -5.33
C VAL A 76 -6.61 8.73 -5.50
N GLU A 77 -6.56 10.06 -5.50
CA GLU A 77 -5.29 10.81 -5.59
C GLU A 77 -4.37 10.47 -4.41
N VAL A 78 -4.89 10.53 -3.19
CA VAL A 78 -4.11 10.23 -1.98
C VAL A 78 -3.64 8.78 -1.98
N THR A 79 -4.52 7.84 -2.28
CA THR A 79 -4.18 6.40 -2.31
C THR A 79 -3.15 6.11 -3.40
N THR A 80 -3.28 6.70 -4.58
CA THR A 80 -2.32 6.52 -5.68
C THR A 80 -0.93 7.01 -5.29
N ALA A 81 -0.83 8.20 -4.69
CA ALA A 81 0.45 8.76 -4.24
C ALA A 81 1.15 7.84 -3.23
N PHE A 82 0.41 7.32 -2.24
CA PHE A 82 0.95 6.40 -1.24
C PHE A 82 1.29 5.01 -1.83
N CYS A 83 0.48 4.46 -2.73
CA CYS A 83 0.77 3.20 -3.41
C CYS A 83 2.05 3.29 -4.25
N LYS A 84 2.22 4.39 -5.01
CA LYS A 84 3.45 4.67 -5.77
C LYS A 84 4.66 4.75 -4.84
N ARG A 85 4.56 5.50 -3.74
CA ARG A 85 5.66 5.61 -2.76
C ARG A 85 5.97 4.28 -2.09
N ALA A 86 4.96 3.47 -1.78
CA ALA A 86 5.15 2.13 -1.23
C ALA A 86 5.85 1.20 -2.24
N ALA A 87 5.48 1.25 -3.52
CA ALA A 87 6.14 0.49 -4.59
C ALA A 87 7.62 0.86 -4.74
N VAL A 88 7.95 2.16 -4.73
CA VAL A 88 9.34 2.65 -4.76
C VAL A 88 10.10 2.20 -3.52
N ALA A 89 9.53 2.38 -2.32
CA ALA A 89 10.16 1.94 -1.08
C ALA A 89 10.39 0.41 -1.08
N HIS A 90 9.45 -0.38 -1.58
CA HIS A 90 9.59 -1.83 -1.65
C HIS A 90 10.78 -2.25 -2.55
N GLN A 91 10.96 -1.60 -3.70
CA GLN A 91 12.10 -1.87 -4.58
C GLN A 91 13.44 -1.52 -3.92
N LEU A 92 13.46 -0.56 -2.99
CA LEU A 92 14.68 -0.11 -2.31
C LEU A 92 15.00 -0.92 -1.05
N VAL A 93 13.98 -1.33 -0.28
CA VAL A 93 14.18 -1.94 1.06
C VAL A 93 13.36 -3.22 1.32
N ASN A 94 12.64 -3.74 0.33
CA ASN A 94 11.87 -4.98 0.41
C ASN A 94 10.85 -5.02 1.59
N CYS A 95 10.07 -3.96 1.78
CA CYS A 95 9.24 -3.76 2.99
C CYS A 95 7.79 -4.28 2.92
N LEU A 96 7.34 -4.86 1.81
CA LEU A 96 5.94 -5.26 1.59
C LEU A 96 5.87 -6.78 1.46
N THR A 97 5.00 -7.41 2.24
CA THR A 97 4.73 -8.85 2.15
C THR A 97 3.57 -9.14 1.20
N GLU A 98 2.48 -8.38 1.32
CA GLU A 98 1.29 -8.50 0.49
C GLU A 98 0.96 -7.15 -0.15
N ILE A 99 0.81 -7.15 -1.48
CA ILE A 99 0.57 -5.94 -2.28
C ILE A 99 -0.79 -6.07 -2.96
N PHE A 100 -1.75 -5.24 -2.54
CA PHE A 100 -3.13 -5.21 -3.05
C PHE A 100 -3.53 -3.77 -3.48
N PHE A 101 -2.68 -3.14 -4.30
CA PHE A 101 -2.87 -1.77 -4.77
C PHE A 101 -4.18 -1.59 -5.55
N HIS A 102 -4.56 -2.59 -6.34
CA HIS A 102 -5.81 -2.56 -7.10
C HIS A 102 -7.04 -2.48 -6.18
N GLU A 103 -7.11 -3.31 -5.13
CA GLU A 103 -8.21 -3.26 -4.17
C GLU A 103 -8.21 -1.95 -3.37
N ALA A 104 -7.04 -1.41 -3.03
CA ALA A 104 -6.92 -0.12 -2.37
C ALA A 104 -7.50 1.02 -3.24
N LEU A 105 -7.11 1.08 -4.52
CA LEU A 105 -7.60 2.07 -5.48
C LEU A 105 -9.10 1.91 -5.77
N LYS A 106 -9.58 0.67 -5.88
CA LYS A 106 -11.01 0.39 -6.02
C LYS A 106 -11.80 0.95 -4.83
N ARG A 107 -11.33 0.70 -3.60
CA ARG A 107 -11.98 1.23 -2.40
C ARG A 107 -11.93 2.75 -2.36
N ALA A 108 -10.81 3.36 -2.75
CA ALA A 108 -10.68 4.80 -2.83
C ALA A 108 -11.73 5.40 -3.80
N ALA A 109 -11.91 4.82 -4.97
CA ALA A 109 -12.93 5.26 -5.94
C ALA A 109 -14.36 5.14 -5.38
N GLU A 110 -14.68 4.07 -4.64
CA GLU A 110 -15.98 3.93 -3.97
C GLU A 110 -16.23 5.04 -2.93
N LEU A 111 -15.18 5.47 -2.23
CA LEU A 111 -15.25 6.55 -1.24
C LEU A 111 -15.46 7.91 -1.90
N ASP A 112 -14.77 8.17 -3.01
CA ASP A 112 -14.95 9.40 -3.78
C ASP A 112 -16.36 9.50 -4.37
N GLU A 113 -16.89 8.40 -4.92
CA GLU A 113 -18.27 8.35 -5.41
C GLU A 113 -19.31 8.53 -4.27
N TYR A 114 -19.04 7.99 -3.08
CA TYR A 114 -19.87 8.26 -1.91
C TYR A 114 -19.85 9.73 -1.51
N TYR A 115 -18.66 10.34 -1.45
CA TYR A 115 -18.50 11.75 -1.09
C TYR A 115 -19.21 12.64 -2.11
N LYS A 116 -19.00 12.40 -3.40
CA LYS A 116 -19.65 13.13 -4.50
C LYS A 116 -21.17 13.05 -4.44
N ARG A 117 -21.74 11.89 -4.09
CA ARG A 117 -23.19 11.69 -3.99
C ARG A 117 -23.81 12.32 -2.75
N THR A 118 -23.09 12.30 -1.61
CA THR A 118 -23.68 12.63 -0.30
C THR A 118 -23.19 13.93 0.31
N GLY A 119 -22.06 14.46 -0.16
CA GLY A 119 -21.32 15.57 0.45
C GLY A 119 -20.76 15.24 1.83
N LYS A 120 -20.67 13.95 2.20
CA LYS A 120 -20.26 13.50 3.53
C LYS A 120 -19.12 12.50 3.44
N THR A 121 -18.27 12.50 4.46
CA THR A 121 -17.31 11.44 4.68
C THR A 121 -18.00 10.21 5.28
N VAL A 122 -17.39 9.04 5.12
CA VAL A 122 -17.87 7.77 5.72
C VAL A 122 -17.40 7.61 7.18
N GLY A 123 -16.70 8.60 7.72
CA GLY A 123 -16.10 8.57 9.05
C GLY A 123 -14.73 9.26 9.10
N PRO A 124 -14.08 9.26 10.29
CA PRO A 124 -12.91 10.11 10.55
C PRO A 124 -11.67 9.76 9.73
N LEU A 125 -11.58 8.56 9.16
CA LEU A 125 -10.46 8.11 8.33
C LEU A 125 -10.87 7.93 6.85
N HIS A 126 -11.91 8.64 6.40
CA HIS A 126 -12.36 8.58 5.01
C HIS A 126 -11.21 8.87 4.05
N GLY A 127 -10.93 7.92 3.15
CA GLY A 127 -9.96 8.06 2.06
C GLY A 127 -8.49 7.91 2.47
N LEU A 128 -8.18 7.78 3.76
CA LEU A 128 -6.80 7.67 4.23
C LEU A 128 -6.24 6.24 3.99
N PRO A 129 -5.16 6.06 3.20
CA PRO A 129 -4.55 4.76 2.99
C PRO A 129 -3.79 4.29 4.25
N ILE A 130 -3.93 3.02 4.60
CA ILE A 130 -3.34 2.43 5.81
C ILE A 130 -2.66 1.11 5.45
N SER A 131 -1.41 0.94 5.88
CA SER A 131 -0.69 -0.33 5.82
C SER A 131 -0.82 -1.09 7.15
N PHE A 132 -0.72 -2.41 7.07
CA PHE A 132 -0.76 -3.28 8.24
C PHE A 132 0.52 -4.10 8.33
N LYS A 133 0.98 -4.34 9.56
CA LYS A 133 2.00 -5.36 9.81
C LYS A 133 1.41 -6.72 9.48
N ASP A 134 2.19 -7.58 8.84
CA ASP A 134 1.79 -8.92 8.39
C ASP A 134 1.22 -9.83 9.50
N GLN A 135 1.44 -9.50 10.77
CA GLN A 135 0.84 -10.19 11.93
C GLN A 135 -0.67 -9.88 12.12
N ILE A 136 -1.24 -8.98 11.32
CA ILE A 136 -2.64 -8.58 11.39
C ILE A 136 -3.41 -9.21 10.22
N ASN A 137 -4.33 -10.12 10.56
CA ASN A 137 -5.08 -10.87 9.56
C ASN A 137 -6.06 -9.96 8.80
N VAL A 138 -5.90 -9.92 7.49
CA VAL A 138 -6.83 -9.30 6.54
C VAL A 138 -7.54 -10.41 5.77
N LYS A 139 -8.87 -10.42 5.76
CA LYS A 139 -9.64 -11.46 5.07
C LYS A 139 -9.30 -11.50 3.58
N GLY A 140 -9.03 -12.70 3.07
CA GLY A 140 -8.70 -12.92 1.65
C GLY A 140 -7.25 -12.64 1.31
N VAL A 141 -6.44 -12.19 2.27
CA VAL A 141 -5.00 -11.95 2.11
C VAL A 141 -4.24 -12.99 2.94
N GLU A 142 -3.09 -13.42 2.44
CA GLU A 142 -2.21 -14.34 3.15
C GLU A 142 -1.62 -13.66 4.40
N THR A 143 -1.30 -14.43 5.43
CA THR A 143 -0.64 -13.92 6.63
C THR A 143 0.49 -14.87 6.97
N THR A 144 1.73 -14.43 6.76
CA THR A 144 2.93 -15.26 6.86
C THR A 144 3.64 -15.11 8.19
N MET A 145 3.40 -14.00 8.89
CA MET A 145 4.13 -13.58 10.08
C MET A 145 5.66 -13.55 9.89
N GLY A 146 6.12 -13.42 8.65
CA GLY A 146 7.54 -13.42 8.29
C GLY A 146 8.21 -14.80 8.24
N ALA A 147 7.46 -15.90 8.25
CA ALA A 147 8.03 -17.25 8.13
C ALA A 147 7.53 -17.97 6.88
N SER A 148 8.47 -18.53 6.09
CA SER A 148 8.20 -19.26 4.85
C SER A 148 7.28 -20.48 5.06
N TYR A 149 7.30 -21.06 6.26
CA TYR A 149 6.40 -22.14 6.66
C TYR A 149 4.91 -21.80 6.47
N TYR A 150 4.52 -20.53 6.64
CA TYR A 150 3.13 -20.13 6.51
C TYR A 150 2.72 -19.78 5.07
N LEU A 151 3.67 -19.67 4.14
CA LEU A 151 3.39 -19.45 2.72
C LEU A 151 2.63 -20.65 2.14
N CYS A 152 1.63 -20.39 1.30
CA CYS A 152 0.80 -21.40 0.63
C CYS A 152 -0.05 -22.25 1.59
N SER A 153 -0.13 -21.89 2.89
CA SER A 153 -0.80 -22.70 3.91
C SER A 153 -2.07 -22.06 4.52
N LEU A 154 -2.23 -20.73 4.45
CA LEU A 154 -3.34 -20.03 5.10
C LEU A 154 -3.81 -18.78 4.33
N THR A 155 -4.88 -18.91 3.55
CA THR A 155 -5.77 -17.76 3.28
C THR A 155 -6.75 -17.63 4.43
N MET A 156 -6.62 -16.58 5.24
CA MET A 156 -7.46 -16.44 6.42
C MET A 156 -8.89 -16.06 6.06
N LYS A 157 -9.86 -16.82 6.60
CA LYS A 157 -11.30 -16.59 6.38
C LYS A 157 -11.88 -15.43 7.19
N LEU A 158 -11.13 -14.91 8.18
CA LEU A 158 -11.60 -13.91 9.15
C LEU A 158 -10.61 -12.75 9.32
N THR A 159 -11.11 -11.52 9.19
CA THR A 159 -10.37 -10.27 9.50
C THR A 159 -10.32 -10.03 11.01
N ARG A 160 -9.19 -9.57 11.56
CA ARG A 160 -9.11 -9.15 12.98
C ARG A 160 -10.00 -7.93 13.26
N ARG A 161 -10.46 -7.78 14.52
CA ARG A 161 -11.31 -6.66 14.96
C ARG A 161 -10.70 -5.29 14.66
N VAL A 162 -9.38 -5.14 14.68
CA VAL A 162 -8.68 -3.87 14.34
C VAL A 162 -8.89 -3.48 12.88
N CYS A 163 -8.67 -4.39 11.94
CA CYS A 163 -8.90 -4.10 10.52
C CYS A 163 -10.39 -3.88 10.26
N ASN A 164 -11.26 -4.63 10.92
CA ASN A 164 -12.69 -4.34 10.86
C ASN A 164 -12.98 -2.97 11.45
N ARG A 165 -12.41 -2.55 12.59
CA ARG A 165 -12.70 -1.24 13.21
C ARG A 165 -12.20 -0.09 12.36
N ILE A 166 -11.01 -0.21 11.75
CA ILE A 166 -10.46 0.78 10.83
C ILE A 166 -11.33 0.84 9.57
N ARG A 167 -11.73 -0.33 9.04
CA ARG A 167 -12.68 -0.38 7.93
C ARG A 167 -14.04 0.18 8.36
N LEU A 168 -14.51 -0.09 9.59
CA LEU A 168 -15.81 0.26 10.21
C LEU A 168 -15.90 1.73 10.65
N SER A 169 -14.77 2.40 10.94
CA SER A 169 -14.67 3.85 11.05
C SER A 169 -14.70 4.55 9.69
N SER A 170 -14.99 3.78 8.64
CA SER A 170 -15.19 4.23 7.26
C SER A 170 -16.53 3.72 6.68
N TRP A 171 -17.60 3.63 7.49
CA TRP A 171 -18.98 3.32 7.06
C TRP A 171 -19.97 4.33 7.63
#